data_AF-A0A6M3JNF3-F1
#
_entry.id   AF-A0A6M3JNF3-F1
#
_cell.length_a   1.000
_cell.length_b   1.000
_cell.length_c   1.000
_cell.angle_alpha   90.00
_cell.angle_beta   90.00
_cell.angle_gamma   90.00
#
_symmetry.space_group_name_H-M   'P 1'
#
loop_
_entity.id
_entity.type
_entity.pdbx_description
1 polymer ?
#
loop_
_entity_poly.entity_id
_entity_poly.type
_entity_poly.pdbx_seq_one_letter_code
_entity_poly.pdbx_strand_id
1 'polypeptide(L)'
;VTTRDGRSFPKFLEYQNLEELGGKVAQFSLRRTKSDVLPDLPPKLFTTRRYPMVATQEKAYEAMRKEMVAWLRGLTEEEWQLEAGNAMVQAGRLRQMASNLAHVGGTDAGGKYDGLAELLEDVAPAPQKCVIWSAWRSGVELAWHQIANSFGNSSTLYAHGGLSQTIRQVNVQTWKLVDDCRFLVATPHSLGEGHNLNAASVEVVLDAPWSYLLYTQALDRLHRIGQQNPVTVVNVLATYRDGRDTIDAAVIGKLQAKAEAAATVLGEEPLFGSRKEILEAIS
;
A
#
# COMPACT_ATOMS: atom_id res chain seq x y z
N VAL A 1 21.50 -19.87 -5.96
CA VAL A 1 22.37 -20.15 -4.78
C VAL A 1 21.79 -21.37 -4.08
N THR A 2 22.59 -22.37 -3.76
CA THR A 2 22.12 -23.65 -3.19
C THR A 2 22.33 -23.64 -1.68
N THR A 3 21.26 -23.81 -0.91
CA THR A 3 21.35 -23.95 0.56
C THR A 3 21.70 -25.37 0.95
N ARG A 4 22.15 -25.55 2.20
CA ARG A 4 22.55 -26.83 2.79
C ARG A 4 21.44 -27.89 2.81
N ASP A 5 20.18 -27.47 2.65
CA ASP A 5 18.99 -28.31 2.64
C ASP A 5 18.60 -28.76 1.22
N GLY A 6 19.45 -28.50 0.23
CA GLY A 6 19.23 -28.82 -1.19
C GLY A 6 18.23 -27.87 -1.88
N ARG A 7 17.74 -26.83 -1.21
CA ARG A 7 16.88 -25.81 -1.82
C ARG A 7 17.77 -24.80 -2.55
N SER A 8 17.64 -24.76 -3.88
CA SER A 8 18.26 -23.71 -4.68
C SER A 8 17.23 -22.62 -4.96
N PHE A 9 17.57 -21.38 -4.62
CA PHE A 9 16.82 -20.23 -5.11
C PHE A 9 17.46 -19.82 -6.44
N PRO A 10 16.70 -19.80 -7.56
CA PRO A 10 17.21 -19.31 -8.82
C PRO A 10 17.60 -17.85 -8.63
N LYS A 11 18.88 -17.55 -8.86
CA LYS A 11 19.31 -16.16 -8.96
C LYS A 11 18.78 -15.67 -10.29
N PHE A 12 17.91 -14.67 -10.25
CA PHE A 12 17.47 -14.00 -11.46
C PHE A 12 18.70 -13.39 -12.15
N LEU A 13 19.01 -13.84 -13.37
CA LEU A 13 20.16 -13.37 -14.14
C LEU A 13 19.68 -12.39 -15.22
N GLU A 14 18.71 -12.83 -16.01
CA GLU A 14 18.06 -12.06 -17.06
C GLU A 14 16.77 -12.76 -17.50
N TYR A 15 15.92 -12.04 -18.22
CA TYR A 15 14.76 -12.61 -18.87
C TYR A 15 15.16 -13.23 -20.20
N GLN A 16 14.73 -14.46 -20.45
CA GLN A 16 15.01 -15.18 -21.70
C GLN A 16 13.70 -15.60 -22.39
N ASN A 17 13.72 -15.65 -23.73
CA ASN A 17 12.63 -16.17 -24.56
C ASN A 17 11.26 -15.51 -24.31
N LEU A 18 11.23 -14.23 -23.94
CA LEU A 18 10.00 -13.50 -23.65
C LEU A 18 9.03 -13.46 -24.84
N GLU A 19 9.54 -13.39 -26.07
CA GLU A 19 8.74 -13.40 -27.30
C GLU A 19 8.05 -14.75 -27.52
N GLU A 20 8.75 -15.86 -27.28
CA GLU A 20 8.18 -17.22 -27.38
C GLU A 20 7.08 -17.42 -26.34
N LEU A 21 7.33 -17.00 -25.09
CA LEU A 21 6.33 -17.06 -24.02
C LEU A 21 5.11 -16.20 -24.36
N GLY A 22 5.32 -14.99 -24.85
CA GLY A 22 4.26 -14.10 -25.31
C GLY A 22 3.39 -14.74 -26.40
N GLY A 23 4.02 -15.37 -27.39
CA GLY A 23 3.32 -16.09 -28.46
C GLY A 23 2.45 -17.26 -27.96
N LYS A 24 2.96 -18.06 -27.00
CA LYS A 24 2.21 -19.16 -26.39
C LYS A 24 1.02 -18.67 -25.57
N VAL A 25 1.20 -17.64 -24.75
CA VAL A 25 0.14 -17.09 -23.89
C VAL A 25 -0.95 -16.40 -24.74
N ALA A 26 -0.57 -15.74 -25.84
CA ALA A 26 -1.52 -15.06 -26.74
C ALA A 26 -2.54 -16.02 -27.39
N GLN A 27 -2.23 -17.31 -27.55
CA GLN A 27 -3.18 -18.29 -28.10
C GLN A 27 -4.38 -18.56 -27.17
N PHE A 28 -4.20 -18.33 -25.87
CA PHE A 28 -5.20 -18.62 -24.83
C PHE A 28 -5.66 -17.38 -24.07
N SER A 29 -5.19 -16.19 -24.45
CA SER A 29 -5.50 -14.94 -23.75
C SER A 29 -5.83 -13.80 -24.69
N LEU A 30 -6.80 -12.98 -24.29
CA LEU A 30 -7.09 -11.70 -24.92
C LEU A 30 -6.80 -10.60 -23.92
N ARG A 31 -5.84 -9.74 -24.24
CA ARG A 31 -5.47 -8.59 -23.41
C ARG A 31 -5.74 -7.30 -24.17
N ARG A 32 -6.39 -6.34 -23.50
CA ARG A 32 -6.54 -4.96 -23.97
C ARG A 32 -6.16 -4.03 -22.83
N THR A 33 -5.45 -2.95 -23.13
CA THR A 33 -5.14 -1.93 -22.12
C THR A 33 -6.29 -0.95 -21.98
N LYS A 34 -6.36 -0.23 -20.85
CA LYS A 34 -7.40 0.81 -20.67
C LYS A 34 -7.32 1.88 -21.76
N SER A 35 -6.11 2.26 -22.17
CA SER A 35 -5.89 3.21 -23.28
C SER A 35 -6.42 2.69 -24.62
N ASP A 36 -6.41 1.38 -24.87
CA ASP A 36 -6.89 0.80 -26.14
C ASP A 36 -8.42 0.81 -26.24
N VAL A 37 -9.12 0.71 -25.10
CA VAL A 37 -10.59 0.53 -25.07
C VAL A 37 -11.36 1.69 -24.44
N LEU A 38 -10.68 2.58 -23.72
CA LEU A 38 -11.25 3.73 -23.03
C LEU A 38 -10.38 4.96 -23.29
N PRO A 39 -10.34 5.48 -24.53
CA PRO A 39 -9.51 6.64 -24.88
C PRO A 39 -9.87 7.89 -24.07
N ASP A 40 -11.13 7.99 -23.63
CA ASP A 40 -11.64 9.12 -22.85
C ASP A 40 -11.46 8.94 -21.33
N LEU A 41 -10.86 7.83 -20.87
CA LEU A 41 -10.62 7.64 -19.44
C LEU A 41 -9.52 8.61 -18.97
N PRO A 42 -9.83 9.54 -18.04
CA PRO A 42 -8.84 10.49 -17.55
C PRO A 42 -7.67 9.78 -16.86
N PRO A 43 -6.47 10.40 -16.80
CA PRO A 43 -5.28 9.74 -16.27
C PRO A 43 -5.35 9.50 -14.77
N LYS A 44 -4.47 8.61 -14.30
CA LYS A 44 -4.15 8.41 -12.88
C LYS A 44 -2.86 9.17 -12.53
N LEU A 45 -2.93 10.06 -11.54
CA LEU A 45 -1.82 10.87 -11.06
C LEU A 45 -1.36 10.34 -9.70
N PHE A 46 -0.04 10.34 -9.46
CA PHE A 46 0.54 9.89 -8.19
C PHE A 46 1.27 11.02 -7.50
N THR A 47 0.97 11.21 -6.22
CA THR A 47 1.65 12.18 -5.36
C THR A 47 2.07 11.51 -4.05
N THR A 48 3.03 12.11 -3.35
CA THR A 48 3.54 11.59 -2.09
C THR A 48 3.48 12.68 -1.03
N ARG A 49 2.94 12.35 0.15
CA ARG A 49 2.91 13.21 1.33
C ARG A 49 3.69 12.54 2.45
N ARG A 50 4.54 13.32 3.13
CA ARG A 50 5.41 12.83 4.20
C ARG A 50 4.96 13.42 5.53
N TYR A 51 4.82 12.55 6.53
CA TYR A 51 4.46 12.95 7.89
C TYR A 51 5.53 12.47 8.87
N PRO A 52 6.05 13.34 9.75
CA PRO A 52 6.97 12.93 10.79
C PRO A 52 6.27 12.03 11.80
N MET A 53 6.95 10.98 12.25
CA MET A 53 6.49 10.16 13.37
C MET A 53 6.41 11.00 14.64
N VAL A 54 5.42 10.70 15.49
CA VAL A 54 5.39 11.23 16.85
C VAL A 54 6.52 10.60 17.69
N ALA A 55 6.95 11.28 18.75
CA ALA A 55 8.15 10.90 19.50
C ALA A 55 8.15 9.45 20.02
N THR A 56 7.01 8.93 20.48
CA THR A 56 6.87 7.54 20.94
C THR A 56 6.99 6.53 19.81
N GLN A 57 6.34 6.81 18.68
CA GLN A 57 6.43 6.04 17.44
C GLN A 57 7.85 6.01 16.89
N GLU A 58 8.50 7.17 16.81
CA GLU A 58 9.88 7.29 16.34
C GLU A 58 10.85 6.52 17.23
N LYS A 59 10.72 6.65 18.55
CA LYS A 59 11.59 5.94 19.51
C LYS A 59 11.48 4.42 19.34
N ALA A 60 10.26 3.90 19.23
CA ALA A 60 10.03 2.47 19.05
C ALA A 60 10.55 1.96 17.70
N TYR A 61 10.25 2.70 16.62
CA TYR A 61 10.71 2.39 15.28
C TYR A 61 12.24 2.39 15.19
N GLU A 62 12.91 3.42 15.71
CA GLU A 62 14.37 3.55 15.65
C GLU A 62 15.09 2.50 16.48
N ALA A 63 14.55 2.13 17.65
CA ALA A 63 15.11 1.05 18.46
C ALA A 63 15.12 -0.28 17.69
N MET A 64 13.96 -0.65 17.15
CA MET A 64 13.79 -1.87 16.36
C MET A 64 14.65 -1.86 15.09
N ARG A 65 14.68 -0.72 14.37
CA ARG A 65 15.45 -0.55 13.14
C ARG A 65 16.95 -0.75 13.41
N LYS A 66 17.49 -0.14 14.46
CA LYS A 66 18.91 -0.28 14.83
C LYS A 66 19.28 -1.73 15.13
N GLU A 67 18.46 -2.42 15.91
CA GLU A 67 18.65 -3.83 16.22
C GLU A 67 18.65 -4.68 14.94
N MET A 68 17.67 -4.45 14.06
CA MET A 68 17.57 -5.15 12.79
C MET A 68 18.77 -4.87 11.88
N VAL A 69 19.21 -3.62 11.76
CA VAL A 69 20.40 -3.26 10.95
C VAL A 69 21.67 -3.91 11.49
N ALA A 70 21.89 -3.87 12.81
CA ALA A 70 23.06 -4.47 13.43
C ALA A 70 23.09 -5.99 13.22
N TRP A 71 21.96 -6.64 13.44
CA TRP A 71 21.78 -8.06 13.19
C TRP A 71 22.06 -8.42 11.73
N LEU A 72 21.40 -7.76 10.77
CA LEU A 72 21.58 -8.05 9.34
C LEU A 72 23.01 -7.83 8.85
N ARG A 73 23.72 -6.82 9.37
CA ARG A 73 25.13 -6.58 9.02
C ARG A 73 26.07 -7.65 9.57
N GLY A 74 25.69 -8.30 10.67
CA GLY A 74 26.47 -9.38 11.29
C GLY A 74 26.33 -10.73 10.59
N LEU A 75 25.31 -10.91 9.74
CA LEU A 75 25.09 -12.17 9.04
C LEU A 75 26.15 -12.40 7.95
N THR A 76 26.53 -13.66 7.76
CA THR A 76 27.18 -14.17 6.55
C THR A 76 26.14 -14.45 5.46
N GLU A 77 26.60 -14.81 4.25
CA GLU A 77 25.69 -15.16 3.15
C GLU A 77 24.95 -16.49 3.41
N GLU A 78 25.61 -17.44 4.08
CA GLU A 78 25.00 -18.72 4.45
C GLU A 78 23.93 -18.54 5.52
N GLU A 79 24.21 -17.71 6.54
CA GLU A 79 23.24 -17.38 7.58
C GLU A 79 22.05 -16.59 7.03
N TRP A 80 22.27 -15.70 6.04
CA TRP A 80 21.18 -14.99 5.36
C TRP A 80 20.14 -15.95 4.78
N GLN A 81 20.56 -17.06 4.18
CA GLN A 81 19.62 -18.03 3.59
C GLN A 81 18.69 -18.67 4.63
N LEU A 82 19.13 -18.75 5.89
CA LEU A 82 18.33 -19.27 7.01
C LEU A 82 17.47 -18.16 7.64
N GLU A 83 17.99 -16.94 7.70
CA GLU A 83 17.39 -15.81 8.42
C GLU A 83 16.48 -14.92 7.57
N ALA A 84 16.43 -15.10 6.25
CA ALA A 84 15.62 -14.29 5.34
C ALA A 84 14.13 -14.23 5.77
N GLY A 85 13.57 -15.35 6.25
CA GLY A 85 12.20 -15.39 6.76
C GLY A 85 12.00 -14.49 7.99
N ASN A 86 12.93 -14.53 8.94
CA ASN A 86 12.91 -13.68 10.13
C ASN A 86 13.08 -12.20 9.76
N ALA A 87 13.95 -11.90 8.80
CA ALA A 87 14.13 -10.53 8.32
C ALA A 87 12.84 -9.96 7.72
N MET A 88 12.07 -10.77 6.99
CA MET A 88 10.77 -10.36 6.46
C MET A 88 9.73 -10.09 7.55
N VAL A 89 9.72 -10.87 8.63
CA VAL A 89 8.85 -10.63 9.78
C VAL A 89 9.20 -9.30 10.47
N GLN A 90 10.50 -9.04 10.67
CA GLN A 90 10.98 -7.78 11.26
C GLN A 90 10.66 -6.58 10.36
N ALA A 91 10.84 -6.70 9.05
CA ALA A 91 10.42 -5.68 8.07
C ALA A 91 8.90 -5.44 8.13
N GLY A 92 8.10 -6.50 8.26
CA GLY A 92 6.65 -6.38 8.44
C GLY A 92 6.27 -5.58 9.68
N ARG A 93 6.99 -5.77 10.80
CA ARG A 93 6.79 -5.01 12.04
C ARG A 93 7.26 -3.57 11.92
N LEU A 94 8.38 -3.29 11.26
CA LEU A 94 8.78 -1.91 10.95
C LEU A 94 7.72 -1.20 10.12
N ARG A 95 7.09 -1.88 9.14
CA ARG A 95 5.98 -1.32 8.35
C ARG A 95 4.73 -1.06 9.19
N GLN A 96 4.43 -1.95 10.14
CA GLN A 96 3.37 -1.70 11.13
C GLN A 96 3.69 -0.43 11.92
N MET A 97 4.88 -0.34 12.52
CA MET A 97 5.29 0.85 13.28
C MET A 97 5.36 2.12 12.44
N ALA A 98 5.72 2.03 11.14
CA ALA A 98 5.71 3.15 10.20
C ALA A 98 4.30 3.67 9.91
N SER A 99 3.32 2.77 9.76
CA SER A 99 1.91 3.18 9.69
C SER A 99 1.44 3.72 11.05
N ASN A 100 1.45 2.87 12.09
CA ASN A 100 0.96 3.21 13.42
C ASN A 100 1.38 2.21 14.50
N LEU A 101 1.67 2.66 15.72
CA LEU A 101 1.98 1.76 16.84
C LEU A 101 0.78 0.91 17.30
N ALA A 102 -0.47 1.33 17.04
CA ALA A 102 -1.67 0.55 17.36
C ALA A 102 -1.67 -0.84 16.70
N HIS A 103 -0.99 -0.99 15.55
CA HIS A 103 -0.84 -2.29 14.89
C HIS A 103 0.03 -3.28 15.68
N VAL A 104 0.81 -2.79 16.63
CA VAL A 104 1.70 -3.58 17.51
C VAL A 104 1.39 -3.38 19.00
N GLY A 105 0.17 -2.92 19.32
CA GLY A 105 -0.31 -2.79 20.70
C GLY A 105 0.04 -1.48 21.41
N GLY A 106 0.56 -0.48 20.68
CA GLY A 106 0.65 0.89 21.20
C GLY A 106 -0.70 1.61 21.16
N THR A 107 -0.74 2.83 21.72
CA THR A 107 -1.98 3.61 21.86
C THR A 107 -1.95 4.97 21.18
N ASP A 108 -0.79 5.39 20.67
CA ASP A 108 -0.66 6.70 20.03
C ASP A 108 -1.28 6.73 18.64
N ALA A 109 -1.92 7.85 18.31
CA ALA A 109 -2.57 8.05 17.03
C ALA A 109 -1.58 8.14 15.85
N GLY A 110 -0.31 8.49 16.07
CA GLY A 110 0.75 8.42 15.07
C GLY A 110 0.69 9.51 13.99
N GLY A 111 1.85 9.93 13.49
CA GLY A 111 1.97 11.18 12.73
C GLY A 111 1.14 11.24 11.44
N LYS A 112 0.96 10.10 10.74
CA LYS A 112 0.12 10.03 9.54
C LYS A 112 -1.36 10.28 9.80
N TYR A 113 -1.87 9.84 10.95
CA TYR A 113 -3.29 9.92 11.28
C TYR A 113 -3.61 11.26 11.94
N ASP A 114 -2.66 11.84 12.69
CA ASP A 114 -2.79 13.20 13.24
C ASP A 114 -2.94 14.24 12.12
N GLY A 115 -2.18 14.10 11.04
CA GLY A 115 -2.27 14.98 9.86
C GLY A 115 -3.34 14.60 8.84
N LEU A 116 -4.17 13.58 9.12
CA LEU A 116 -5.11 13.05 8.12
C LEU A 116 -6.23 14.03 7.77
N ALA A 117 -6.74 14.79 8.75
CA ALA A 117 -7.81 15.75 8.49
C ALA A 117 -7.34 16.87 7.55
N GLU A 118 -6.20 17.49 7.86
CA GLU A 118 -5.57 18.51 7.01
C GLU A 118 -5.28 17.96 5.60
N LEU A 119 -4.76 16.73 5.52
CA LEU A 119 -4.54 16.08 4.24
C LEU A 119 -5.82 16.01 3.40
N LEU A 120 -6.92 15.54 4.01
CA LEU A 120 -8.18 15.32 3.32
C LEU A 120 -8.85 16.64 2.89
N GLU A 121 -8.65 17.72 3.63
CA GLU A 121 -9.09 19.06 3.21
C GLU A 121 -8.32 19.56 1.99
N ASP A 122 -7.01 19.30 1.92
CA ASP A 122 -6.16 19.68 0.79
C ASP A 122 -6.46 18.85 -0.47
N VAL A 123 -6.48 17.52 -0.33
CA VAL A 123 -6.54 16.62 -1.50
C VAL A 123 -7.96 16.30 -1.97
N ALA A 124 -8.96 16.48 -1.11
CA ALA A 124 -10.35 16.18 -1.43
C ALA A 124 -11.31 17.20 -0.79
N PRO A 125 -11.19 18.52 -1.10
CA PRO A 125 -12.02 19.56 -0.52
C PRO A 125 -13.52 19.32 -0.77
N ALA A 126 -14.38 19.75 0.15
CA ALA A 126 -15.82 19.56 0.01
C ALA A 126 -16.34 20.14 -1.32
N PRO A 127 -17.25 19.46 -2.03
CA PRO A 127 -17.96 18.23 -1.66
C PRO A 127 -17.30 16.93 -2.17
N GLN A 128 -16.01 16.95 -2.53
CA GLN A 128 -15.37 15.78 -3.12
C GLN A 128 -15.34 14.57 -2.19
N LYS A 129 -15.61 13.40 -2.77
CA LYS A 129 -15.49 12.10 -2.10
C LYS A 129 -14.07 11.55 -2.25
N CYS A 130 -13.60 10.84 -1.23
CA CYS A 130 -12.27 10.24 -1.19
C CYS A 130 -12.33 8.83 -0.58
N VAL A 131 -11.50 7.93 -1.11
CA VAL A 131 -11.27 6.60 -0.55
C VAL A 131 -9.92 6.57 0.16
N ILE A 132 -9.89 6.07 1.39
CA ILE A 132 -8.69 5.98 2.21
C ILE A 132 -8.35 4.51 2.43
N TRP A 133 -7.16 4.10 2.02
CA TRP A 133 -6.68 2.73 2.12
C TRP A 133 -5.71 2.55 3.27
N SER A 134 -5.95 1.50 4.06
CA SER A 134 -5.01 0.96 5.04
C SER A 134 -4.95 -0.55 4.86
N ALA A 135 -3.76 -1.15 4.86
CA ALA A 135 -3.63 -2.61 4.83
C ALA A 135 -4.05 -3.26 6.16
N TRP A 136 -4.16 -2.47 7.24
CA TRP A 136 -4.45 -2.94 8.58
C TRP A 136 -5.87 -2.57 9.01
N ARG A 137 -6.56 -3.51 9.66
CA ARG A 137 -7.91 -3.28 10.22
C ARG A 137 -7.90 -2.16 11.26
N SER A 138 -6.97 -2.20 12.20
CA SER A 138 -6.76 -1.15 13.20
C SER A 138 -6.53 0.22 12.57
N GLY A 139 -5.85 0.27 11.41
CA GLY A 139 -5.65 1.52 10.67
C GLY A 139 -6.93 2.04 10.04
N VAL A 140 -7.80 1.16 9.55
CA VAL A 140 -9.13 1.54 9.07
C VAL A 140 -9.97 2.13 10.20
N GLU A 141 -10.00 1.46 11.36
CA GLU A 141 -10.75 1.92 12.53
C GLU A 141 -10.21 3.26 13.06
N LEU A 142 -8.88 3.41 13.15
CA LEU A 142 -8.24 4.65 13.60
C LEU A 142 -8.51 5.84 12.66
N ALA A 143 -8.32 5.65 11.34
CA ALA A 143 -8.60 6.68 10.36
C ALA A 143 -10.08 7.06 10.34
N TRP A 144 -10.99 6.08 10.43
CA TRP A 144 -12.42 6.35 10.55
C TRP A 144 -12.75 7.22 11.78
N HIS A 145 -12.20 6.89 12.96
CA HIS A 145 -12.40 7.70 14.16
C HIS A 145 -11.85 9.12 14.01
N GLN A 146 -10.65 9.30 13.45
CA GLN A 146 -10.07 10.62 13.26
C GLN A 146 -10.88 11.49 12.29
N ILE A 147 -11.35 10.90 11.19
CA ILE A 147 -12.21 11.59 10.22
C ILE A 147 -13.55 11.95 10.85
N ALA A 148 -14.18 11.02 11.58
CA ALA A 148 -15.44 11.27 12.26
C ALA A 148 -15.34 12.38 13.31
N ASN A 149 -14.23 12.44 14.05
CA ASN A 149 -13.97 13.50 15.03
C ASN A 149 -13.78 14.88 14.37
N SER A 150 -13.14 14.93 13.20
CA SER A 150 -12.79 16.18 12.53
C SER A 150 -13.92 16.73 11.67
N PHE A 151 -14.68 15.85 11.00
CA PHE A 151 -15.69 16.22 10.01
C PHE A 151 -17.12 15.79 10.40
N GLY A 152 -17.29 15.14 11.55
CA GLY A 152 -18.57 14.62 12.05
C GLY A 152 -18.84 13.17 11.66
N ASN A 153 -19.64 12.48 12.48
CA ASN A 153 -19.90 11.03 12.33
C ASN A 153 -20.53 10.62 10.99
N SER A 154 -21.30 11.50 10.36
CA SER A 154 -21.94 11.25 9.06
C SER A 154 -20.99 11.41 7.87
N SER A 155 -19.81 12.00 8.08
CA SER A 155 -18.85 12.29 7.01
C SER A 155 -18.13 11.05 6.47
N THR A 156 -18.15 9.95 7.21
CA THR A 156 -17.32 8.80 6.90
C THR A 156 -17.95 7.44 7.23
N LEU A 157 -17.64 6.47 6.38
CA LEU A 157 -17.95 5.06 6.58
C LEU A 157 -16.68 4.23 6.38
N TYR A 158 -16.72 2.98 6.82
CA TYR A 158 -15.57 2.09 6.72
C TYR A 158 -15.93 0.68 6.25
N ALA A 159 -14.94 -0.02 5.69
CA ALA A 159 -15.06 -1.40 5.24
C ALA A 159 -13.75 -2.18 5.46
N HIS A 160 -13.73 -3.14 6.39
CA HIS A 160 -12.60 -4.08 6.58
C HIS A 160 -13.10 -5.52 6.71
N GLY A 161 -12.20 -6.50 6.69
CA GLY A 161 -12.54 -7.93 6.72
C GLY A 161 -13.22 -8.46 8.00
N GLY A 162 -13.45 -7.59 8.99
CA GLY A 162 -14.19 -7.92 10.21
C GLY A 162 -15.68 -7.63 10.10
N LEU A 163 -16.13 -6.96 9.03
CA LEU A 163 -17.53 -6.71 8.73
C LEU A 163 -18.07 -7.78 7.79
N SER A 164 -19.35 -8.14 7.97
CA SER A 164 -20.04 -9.02 7.02
C SER A 164 -20.06 -8.41 5.61
N GLN A 165 -20.20 -9.24 4.58
CA GLN A 165 -20.30 -8.76 3.20
C GLN A 165 -21.48 -7.79 3.03
N THR A 166 -22.62 -8.08 3.65
CA THR A 166 -23.82 -7.23 3.64
C THR A 166 -23.53 -5.84 4.20
N ILE A 167 -22.87 -5.74 5.36
CA ILE A 167 -22.55 -4.45 5.97
C ILE A 167 -21.58 -3.66 5.09
N ARG A 168 -20.55 -4.33 4.53
CA ARG A 168 -19.61 -3.68 3.60
C ARG A 168 -20.34 -3.11 2.38
N GLN A 169 -21.28 -3.86 1.81
CA GLN A 169 -22.11 -3.39 0.70
C GLN A 169 -22.96 -2.19 1.06
N VAL A 170 -23.67 -2.24 2.20
CA VAL A 170 -24.48 -1.12 2.69
C VAL A 170 -23.60 0.11 2.86
N ASN A 171 -22.45 0.00 3.54
CA ASN A 171 -21.57 1.14 3.77
C ASN A 171 -21.07 1.77 2.46
N VAL A 172 -20.67 0.96 1.49
CA VAL A 172 -20.23 1.46 0.18
C VAL A 172 -21.38 2.14 -0.56
N GLN A 173 -22.59 1.58 -0.57
CA GLN A 173 -23.73 2.19 -1.25
C GLN A 173 -24.15 3.50 -0.57
N THR A 174 -24.21 3.52 0.76
CA THR A 174 -24.52 4.74 1.52
C THR A 174 -23.48 5.82 1.25
N TRP A 175 -22.19 5.51 1.28
CA TRP A 175 -21.13 6.47 0.95
C TRP A 175 -21.28 7.02 -0.47
N LYS A 176 -21.71 6.21 -1.44
CA LYS A 176 -21.94 6.68 -2.82
C LYS A 176 -23.13 7.62 -2.95
N LEU A 177 -24.21 7.36 -2.22
CA LEU A 177 -25.50 8.04 -2.38
C LEU A 177 -25.70 9.26 -1.47
N VAL A 178 -25.01 9.31 -0.32
CA VAL A 178 -25.16 10.40 0.65
C VAL A 178 -24.04 11.42 0.41
N ASP A 179 -24.38 12.62 -0.04
CA ASP A 179 -23.40 13.65 -0.41
C ASP A 179 -22.49 14.05 0.76
N ASP A 180 -23.06 14.21 1.96
CA ASP A 180 -22.31 14.56 3.17
C ASP A 180 -21.31 13.46 3.61
N CYS A 181 -21.53 12.20 3.20
CA CYS A 181 -20.61 11.09 3.49
C CYS A 181 -19.47 11.11 2.46
N ARG A 182 -18.47 11.96 2.71
CA ARG A 182 -17.35 12.20 1.79
C ARG A 182 -16.31 11.08 1.80
N PHE A 183 -16.09 10.42 2.93
CA PHE A 183 -14.92 9.55 3.11
C PHE A 183 -15.27 8.09 3.29
N LEU A 184 -14.61 7.20 2.54
CA LEU A 184 -14.69 5.76 2.74
C LEU A 184 -13.32 5.21 3.13
N VAL A 185 -13.20 4.67 4.35
CA VAL A 185 -11.94 4.05 4.83
C VAL A 185 -12.00 2.54 4.66
N ALA A 186 -11.05 1.93 3.97
CA ALA A 186 -11.12 0.50 3.68
C ALA A 186 -9.78 -0.22 3.66
N THR A 187 -9.84 -1.53 3.89
CA THR A 187 -8.73 -2.42 3.54
C THR A 187 -8.81 -2.82 2.07
N PRO A 188 -7.68 -2.91 1.33
CA PRO A 188 -7.70 -3.36 -0.07
C PRO A 188 -8.46 -4.69 -0.30
N HIS A 189 -8.32 -5.66 0.62
CA HIS A 189 -8.98 -6.96 0.54
C HIS A 189 -10.50 -6.90 0.79
N SER A 190 -10.96 -5.99 1.65
CA SER A 190 -12.38 -5.97 2.05
C SER A 190 -13.30 -5.52 0.93
N LEU A 191 -12.78 -4.82 -0.06
CA LEU A 191 -13.50 -4.38 -1.26
C LEU A 191 -13.08 -5.17 -2.51
N GLY A 192 -12.53 -6.38 -2.32
CA GLY A 192 -11.85 -7.21 -3.32
C GLY A 192 -12.67 -7.63 -4.53
N GLU A 193 -14.00 -7.80 -4.44
CA GLU A 193 -14.84 -8.22 -5.57
C GLU A 193 -16.04 -7.27 -5.79
N GLY A 194 -16.27 -6.87 -7.04
CA GLY A 194 -17.51 -6.23 -7.50
C GLY A 194 -17.78 -4.77 -7.12
N HIS A 195 -17.07 -4.18 -6.16
CA HIS A 195 -17.34 -2.79 -5.76
C HIS A 195 -16.77 -1.77 -6.77
N ASN A 196 -17.65 -0.92 -7.32
CA ASN A 196 -17.29 0.25 -8.12
C ASN A 196 -17.31 1.51 -7.26
N LEU A 197 -16.17 2.18 -7.15
CA LEU A 197 -15.93 3.35 -6.29
C LEU A 197 -15.75 4.64 -7.11
N ASN A 198 -16.21 4.66 -8.37
CA ASN A 198 -16.15 5.82 -9.27
C ASN A 198 -16.86 7.09 -8.78
N ALA A 199 -17.54 7.07 -7.62
CA ALA A 199 -18.09 8.26 -6.97
C ALA A 199 -16.99 9.18 -6.41
N ALA A 200 -15.74 8.69 -6.30
CA ALA A 200 -14.57 9.47 -5.94
C ALA A 200 -13.56 9.51 -7.09
N SER A 201 -12.72 10.53 -7.07
CA SER A 201 -11.55 10.68 -7.95
C SER A 201 -10.25 10.88 -7.16
N VAL A 202 -10.28 10.69 -5.84
CA VAL A 202 -9.12 10.83 -4.96
C VAL A 202 -9.00 9.60 -4.07
N GLU A 203 -7.78 9.08 -3.97
CA GLU A 203 -7.41 7.96 -3.12
C GLU A 203 -6.22 8.32 -2.25
N VAL A 204 -6.33 8.10 -0.95
CA VAL A 204 -5.23 8.26 0.01
C VAL A 204 -4.78 6.87 0.45
N VAL A 205 -3.49 6.57 0.33
CA VAL A 205 -2.91 5.30 0.78
C VAL A 205 -2.08 5.56 2.04
N LEU A 206 -2.64 5.24 3.21
CA LEU A 206 -1.98 5.41 4.51
C LEU A 206 -0.81 4.44 4.69
N ASP A 207 -0.98 3.21 4.20
CA ASP A 207 0.09 2.23 4.13
C ASP A 207 -0.14 1.26 2.97
N ALA A 208 0.80 1.24 2.03
CA ALA A 208 0.71 0.39 0.87
C ALA A 208 0.96 -1.08 1.25
N PRO A 209 0.23 -2.04 0.67
CA PRO A 209 0.53 -3.45 0.83
C PRO A 209 1.80 -3.82 0.06
N TRP A 210 2.41 -4.94 0.44
CA TRP A 210 3.53 -5.52 -0.31
C TRP A 210 3.09 -5.99 -1.70
N SER A 211 1.86 -6.50 -1.85
CA SER A 211 1.39 -7.05 -3.12
C SER A 211 1.06 -5.96 -4.15
N TYR A 212 1.81 -5.95 -5.26
CA TYR A 212 1.54 -5.07 -6.41
C TYR A 212 0.14 -5.29 -6.99
N LEU A 213 -0.28 -6.56 -7.11
CA LEU A 213 -1.61 -6.89 -7.58
C LEU A 213 -2.69 -6.32 -6.67
N LEU A 214 -2.52 -6.46 -5.35
CA LEU A 214 -3.50 -5.93 -4.39
C LEU A 214 -3.54 -4.40 -4.41
N TYR A 215 -2.37 -3.75 -4.48
CA TYR A 215 -2.25 -2.30 -4.57
C TYR A 215 -2.93 -1.77 -5.83
N THR A 216 -2.57 -2.30 -7.00
CA THR A 216 -3.13 -1.87 -8.29
C THR A 216 -4.63 -2.15 -8.38
N GLN A 217 -5.09 -3.31 -7.89
CA GLN A 217 -6.51 -3.62 -7.87
C GLN A 217 -7.32 -2.67 -6.99
N ALA A 218 -6.76 -2.17 -5.88
CA ALA A 218 -7.41 -1.18 -5.03
C ALA A 218 -7.51 0.17 -5.75
N LEU A 219 -6.39 0.65 -6.31
CA LEU A 219 -6.35 1.91 -7.08
C LEU A 219 -7.19 1.88 -8.36
N ASP A 220 -7.44 0.70 -8.90
CA ASP A 220 -8.26 0.51 -10.07
C ASP A 220 -9.75 0.42 -9.74
N ARG A 221 -10.18 0.65 -8.49
CA ARG A 221 -11.61 0.70 -8.12
C ARG A 221 -12.25 2.05 -8.46
N LEU A 222 -11.48 3.14 -8.44
CA LEU A 222 -11.93 4.48 -8.82
C LEU A 222 -11.59 4.79 -10.29
N HIS A 223 -10.49 4.24 -10.80
CA HIS A 223 -10.04 4.43 -12.18
C HIS A 223 -10.61 3.35 -13.13
N ARG A 224 -11.93 3.41 -13.34
CA ARG A 224 -12.73 2.48 -14.17
C ARG A 224 -13.58 3.23 -15.19
N ILE A 225 -14.19 2.47 -16.11
CA ILE A 225 -15.19 2.98 -17.05
C ILE A 225 -16.26 3.81 -16.31
N GLY A 226 -16.59 4.97 -16.87
CA GLY A 226 -17.52 5.93 -16.28
C GLY A 226 -16.88 6.97 -15.37
N GLN A 227 -15.59 6.85 -15.03
CA GLN A 227 -14.85 7.93 -14.36
C GLN A 227 -14.67 9.13 -15.31
N GLN A 228 -15.03 10.33 -14.85
CA GLN A 228 -14.98 11.57 -15.64
C GLN A 228 -13.87 12.52 -15.20
N ASN A 229 -13.27 12.28 -14.03
CA ASN A 229 -12.20 13.11 -13.49
C ASN A 229 -10.86 12.35 -13.45
N PRO A 230 -9.71 13.03 -13.60
CA PRO A 230 -8.41 12.45 -13.28
C PRO A 230 -8.40 11.86 -11.86
N VAL A 231 -7.87 10.65 -11.72
CA VAL A 231 -7.80 10.00 -10.40
C VAL A 231 -6.48 10.33 -9.75
N THR A 232 -6.51 10.97 -8.59
CA THR A 232 -5.30 11.31 -7.82
C THR A 232 -5.07 10.30 -6.72
N VAL A 233 -3.91 9.66 -6.73
CA VAL A 233 -3.44 8.74 -5.69
C VAL A 233 -2.40 9.45 -4.85
N VAL A 234 -2.65 9.54 -3.55
CA VAL A 234 -1.79 10.20 -2.57
C VAL A 234 -1.18 9.13 -1.67
N ASN A 235 0.09 8.79 -1.87
CA ASN A 235 0.81 7.89 -0.98
C ASN A 235 1.30 8.65 0.26
N VAL A 236 0.93 8.17 1.44
CA VAL A 236 1.33 8.76 2.71
C VAL A 236 2.48 7.96 3.31
N LEU A 237 3.63 8.60 3.47
CA LEU A 237 4.85 7.97 4.00
C LEU A 237 5.21 8.56 5.35
N ALA A 238 5.61 7.71 6.29
CA ALA A 238 6.17 8.18 7.54
C ALA A 238 7.63 8.57 7.32
N THR A 239 8.05 9.60 8.04
CA THR A 239 9.45 9.97 8.19
C THR A 239 9.86 9.86 9.65
N TYR A 240 11.12 9.55 9.88
CA TYR A 240 11.72 9.46 11.21
C TYR A 240 12.98 10.33 11.23
N ARG A 241 13.35 10.87 12.39
CA ARG A 241 14.60 11.58 12.70
C ARG A 241 15.15 12.44 11.55
N ASP A 242 14.99 13.75 11.68
CA ASP A 242 15.47 14.74 10.71
C ASP A 242 14.88 14.52 9.30
N GLY A 243 13.68 13.93 9.22
CA GLY A 243 12.93 13.77 7.97
C GLY A 243 13.36 12.62 7.07
N ARG A 244 14.09 11.62 7.59
CA ARG A 244 14.48 10.43 6.81
C ARG A 244 13.28 9.56 6.47
N ASP A 245 13.34 8.96 5.28
CA ASP A 245 12.31 8.04 4.80
C ASP A 245 12.31 6.74 5.62
N THR A 246 11.11 6.26 5.96
CA THR A 246 10.93 4.95 6.58
C THR A 246 10.81 3.84 5.55
N ILE A 247 10.62 2.60 6.00
CA ILE A 247 10.34 1.44 5.16
C ILE A 247 9.15 1.64 4.20
N ASP A 248 8.24 2.59 4.47
CA ASP A 248 7.16 2.96 3.56
C ASP A 248 7.68 3.37 2.17
N ALA A 249 8.73 4.17 2.11
CA ALA A 249 9.30 4.63 0.85
C ALA A 249 9.88 3.48 0.04
N ALA A 250 10.53 2.53 0.73
CA ALA A 250 11.04 1.31 0.10
C ALA A 250 9.90 0.43 -0.46
N VAL A 251 8.79 0.30 0.26
CA VAL A 251 7.59 -0.41 -0.23
C VAL A 251 7.09 0.24 -1.52
N ILE A 252 6.90 1.56 -1.53
CA ILE A 252 6.43 2.28 -2.73
C ILE A 252 7.40 2.12 -3.90
N GLY A 253 8.71 2.29 -3.67
CA GLY A 253 9.72 2.11 -4.72
C GLY A 253 9.70 0.70 -5.30
N LYS A 254 9.49 -0.33 -4.48
CA LYS A 254 9.35 -1.72 -4.96
C LYS A 254 8.05 -1.97 -5.71
N LEU A 255 6.94 -1.34 -5.31
CA LEU A 255 5.69 -1.41 -6.07
C LEU A 255 5.84 -0.75 -7.46
N GLN A 256 6.59 0.35 -7.55
CA GLN A 256 6.92 1.01 -8.83
C GLN A 256 7.81 0.13 -9.70
N ALA A 257 8.88 -0.44 -9.13
CA ALA A 257 9.74 -1.39 -9.84
C ALA A 257 8.95 -2.61 -10.33
N LYS A 258 7.98 -3.10 -9.55
CA LYS A 258 7.07 -4.17 -9.99
C LYS A 258 6.12 -3.74 -11.10
N ALA A 259 5.72 -2.48 -11.17
CA ALA A 259 4.94 -1.96 -12.28
C ALA A 259 5.75 -1.91 -13.58
N GLU A 260 6.98 -1.40 -13.50
CA GLU A 260 7.94 -1.35 -14.61
C GLU A 260 8.34 -2.75 -15.06
N ALA A 261 8.57 -3.65 -14.10
CA ALA A 261 8.72 -5.06 -14.34
C ALA A 261 7.45 -5.55 -15.03
N ALA A 262 6.27 -5.62 -14.45
CA ALA A 262 5.03 -6.09 -15.12
C ALA A 262 4.80 -5.55 -16.55
N ALA A 263 5.20 -4.31 -16.84
CA ALA A 263 5.19 -3.73 -18.20
C ALA A 263 6.24 -4.33 -19.15
N THR A 264 7.47 -4.53 -18.67
CA THR A 264 8.64 -5.13 -19.37
C THR A 264 8.66 -6.66 -19.29
N VAL A 265 7.91 -7.15 -18.31
CA VAL A 265 8.02 -8.33 -17.45
C VAL A 265 6.68 -9.10 -17.25
N LEU A 266 6.25 -10.07 -18.00
CA LEU A 266 7.24 -10.94 -18.47
C LEU A 266 8.14 -11.50 -17.24
N GLY A 267 7.87 -11.20 -15.91
CA GLY A 267 8.51 -11.75 -14.66
C GLY A 267 8.62 -10.85 -13.36
N GLU A 268 8.25 -11.37 -12.15
CA GLU A 268 8.25 -10.69 -10.81
C GLU A 268 9.35 -11.15 -9.82
N GLU A 269 9.90 -10.24 -8.98
CA GLU A 269 10.73 -10.56 -7.79
C GLU A 269 9.98 -10.32 -6.44
N PRO A 270 10.32 -11.05 -5.36
CA PRO A 270 9.84 -10.73 -4.00
C PRO A 270 10.32 -9.34 -3.57
N LEU A 271 9.55 -8.62 -2.72
CA LEU A 271 9.86 -7.21 -2.39
C LEU A 271 11.21 -7.00 -1.71
N PHE A 272 11.76 -8.05 -1.11
CA PHE A 272 13.16 -8.12 -0.74
C PHE A 272 13.68 -9.52 -1.07
N GLY A 273 14.58 -9.62 -2.03
CA GLY A 273 15.26 -10.87 -2.38
C GLY A 273 16.66 -10.94 -1.79
N SER A 274 17.28 -9.79 -1.53
CA SER A 274 18.64 -9.70 -1.03
C SER A 274 18.74 -8.97 0.32
N ARG A 275 19.71 -9.40 1.13
CA ARG A 275 20.10 -8.74 2.39
C ARG A 275 20.40 -7.25 2.19
N LYS A 276 20.99 -6.90 1.04
CA LYS A 276 21.35 -5.53 0.67
C LYS A 276 20.13 -4.63 0.55
N GLU A 277 19.08 -5.09 -0.13
CA GLU A 277 17.85 -4.29 -0.32
C GLU A 277 17.11 -4.04 0.99
N ILE A 278 17.08 -5.04 1.89
CA ILE A 278 16.52 -4.83 3.23
C ILE A 278 17.34 -3.79 3.97
N LEU A 279 18.67 -3.91 3.97
CA LEU A 279 19.55 -2.93 4.61
C LEU A 279 19.35 -1.52 4.05
N GLU A 280 19.24 -1.35 2.73
CA GLU A 280 18.98 -0.05 2.10
C GLU A 280 17.62 0.52 2.49
N ALA A 281 16.58 -0.31 2.58
CA ALA A 281 15.23 0.11 2.96
C ALA A 281 15.11 0.59 4.41
N ILE A 282 15.99 0.11 5.30
CA ILE A 282 15.91 0.39 6.74
C ILE A 282 17.12 1.16 7.28
N SER A 283 18.13 1.51 6.46
CA SER A 283 19.33 2.24 6.92
C SER A 283 19.08 3.74 7.00
#